data_AF-A0A9E3BXQ9-F1
#
_entry.id   AF-A0A9E3BXQ9-F1
#
_cell.length_a   1.000
_cell.length_b   1.000
_cell.length_c   1.000
_cell.angle_alpha   90.00
_cell.angle_beta   90.00
_cell.angle_gamma   90.00
#
_symmetry.space_group_name_H-M   'P 1'
#
loop_
_entity.id
_entity.type
_entity.pdbx_description
1 polymer ?
#
loop_
_entity_poly.entity_id
_entity_poly.type
_entity_poly.pdbx_seq_one_letter_code
_entity_poly.pdbx_strand_id
1 'polypeptide(L)'
;MTDGQRRPHLPQRRFQLREYQPRRRSLAVDPVQLAAPEKDEGLLETLRRLWRQRRIVVACAVVFAAATTAIALSLPSRYVAEARVLVGLQGPRTFNIEAAVNDVSPDAERVQNEGFILQSRILAKQVIDKLKLQDNPEFNPPPKQPAAWTRWLDPARYLPSDWMEWLDAQRPKAPPPPAPDPAATATATENRVIDTLLSRVDVSTLGRSHVLSIKADSGNPSTAASVANVLADVYLEAQRQEKIASMGRVEKFLMGRVTELRDQVRRSDQAVEDYRREHQLFKSGSSGSVTTQQLSELNTQLIAAQTAKVEAEAKLREAQELTRGGLGKDS
;
A
#
# COMPACT_ATOMS: atom_id res chain seq x y z
N MET A 1 73.10 -52.33 -94.28
CA MET A 1 74.00 -53.36 -93.72
C MET A 1 74.02 -53.15 -92.21
N THR A 2 73.84 -54.06 -91.27
CA THR A 2 73.51 -55.50 -91.15
C THR A 2 73.26 -55.74 -89.63
N ASP A 3 72.61 -56.86 -89.27
CA ASP A 3 72.63 -57.54 -87.95
C ASP A 3 71.72 -57.05 -86.79
N GLY A 4 71.06 -57.88 -85.95
CA GLY A 4 70.92 -59.34 -85.85
C GLY A 4 70.70 -59.86 -84.40
N GLN A 5 69.61 -60.62 -84.16
CA GLN A 5 69.36 -61.76 -83.20
C GLN A 5 69.50 -61.60 -81.66
N ARG A 6 68.64 -62.11 -80.73
CA ARG A 6 67.85 -63.35 -80.39
C ARG A 6 68.55 -64.42 -79.50
N ARG A 7 68.03 -64.60 -78.25
CA ARG A 7 67.79 -65.76 -77.29
C ARG A 7 68.70 -67.04 -77.33
N PRO A 8 69.02 -67.78 -76.22
CA PRO A 8 68.13 -68.85 -75.62
C PRO A 8 68.37 -69.38 -74.14
N HIS A 9 67.39 -70.21 -73.72
CA HIS A 9 67.21 -71.35 -72.74
C HIS A 9 68.32 -71.91 -71.83
N LEU A 10 67.92 -72.59 -70.71
CA LEU A 10 68.38 -73.93 -70.22
C LEU A 10 67.68 -74.35 -68.87
N PRO A 11 67.80 -75.61 -68.39
CA PRO A 11 66.77 -76.36 -67.68
C PRO A 11 67.17 -76.85 -66.24
N GLN A 12 66.34 -77.78 -65.75
CA GLN A 12 66.10 -78.32 -64.40
C GLN A 12 67.25 -79.04 -63.65
N ARG A 13 67.21 -79.04 -62.30
CA ARG A 13 66.88 -80.22 -61.45
C ARG A 13 66.85 -79.92 -59.94
N ARG A 14 66.20 -80.82 -59.17
CA ARG A 14 65.71 -80.70 -57.78
C ARG A 14 66.37 -81.71 -56.82
N PHE A 15 66.36 -81.39 -55.53
CA PHE A 15 66.31 -82.32 -54.40
C PHE A 15 65.10 -81.98 -53.50
N GLN A 16 64.52 -82.98 -52.82
CA GLN A 16 63.38 -82.85 -51.91
C GLN A 16 63.78 -83.15 -50.46
N LEU A 17 63.21 -82.39 -49.52
CA LEU A 17 63.04 -82.76 -48.11
C LEU A 17 61.56 -82.58 -47.77
N ARG A 18 61.00 -83.55 -47.07
CA ARG A 18 59.63 -83.59 -46.58
C ARG A 18 59.71 -83.44 -45.06
N GLU A 19 59.09 -82.42 -44.47
CA GLU A 19 58.42 -82.54 -43.16
C GLU A 19 57.75 -81.26 -42.65
N TYR A 20 56.76 -81.53 -41.79
CA TYR A 20 56.08 -80.70 -40.80
C TYR A 20 55.15 -79.56 -41.29
N GLN A 21 53.86 -79.89 -41.42
CA GLN A 21 52.75 -78.93 -41.50
C GLN A 21 52.22 -78.63 -40.09
N PRO A 22 52.48 -77.44 -39.51
CA PRO A 22 51.70 -76.98 -38.38
C PRO A 22 50.28 -76.66 -38.87
N ARG A 23 49.30 -77.27 -38.21
CA ARG A 23 47.87 -77.08 -38.43
C ARG A 23 47.47 -75.65 -38.07
N ARG A 24 47.64 -74.72 -39.00
CA ARG A 24 47.09 -73.37 -38.88
C ARG A 24 45.57 -73.50 -38.97
N ARG A 25 44.88 -73.52 -37.82
CA ARG A 25 43.51 -73.03 -37.72
C ARG A 25 43.58 -71.56 -38.11
N SER A 26 43.37 -71.27 -39.39
CA SER A 26 43.04 -69.91 -39.82
C SER A 26 41.67 -69.62 -39.21
N LEU A 27 41.65 -68.94 -38.07
CA LEU A 27 40.51 -68.09 -37.72
C LEU A 27 40.37 -67.14 -38.90
N ALA A 28 39.35 -67.35 -39.74
CA ALA A 28 38.92 -66.35 -40.69
C ALA A 28 38.41 -65.19 -39.83
N VAL A 29 39.31 -64.27 -39.49
CA VAL A 29 38.91 -62.95 -39.03
C VAL A 29 38.26 -62.34 -40.26
N ASP A 30 36.93 -62.24 -40.26
CA ASP A 30 36.23 -61.43 -41.25
C ASP A 30 36.97 -60.10 -41.34
N PRO A 31 37.35 -59.63 -42.54
CA PRO A 31 38.03 -58.36 -42.65
C PRO A 31 37.16 -57.34 -41.93
N VAL A 32 37.68 -56.74 -40.86
CA VAL A 32 37.03 -55.59 -40.23
C VAL A 32 36.86 -54.60 -41.37
N GLN A 33 35.62 -54.45 -41.83
CA GLN A 33 35.24 -53.38 -42.73
C GLN A 33 35.50 -52.13 -41.92
N LEU A 34 36.69 -51.56 -42.07
CA LEU A 34 36.93 -50.17 -41.72
C LEU A 34 35.84 -49.44 -42.48
N ALA A 35 34.82 -48.97 -41.74
CA ALA A 35 33.79 -48.12 -42.29
C ALA A 35 34.54 -47.08 -43.13
N ALA A 36 34.21 -47.00 -44.41
CA ALA A 36 34.78 -45.99 -45.30
C ALA A 36 34.76 -44.67 -44.53
N PRO A 37 35.84 -43.86 -44.53
CA PRO A 37 35.85 -42.60 -43.79
C PRO A 37 34.53 -41.90 -44.12
N GLU A 38 33.73 -41.60 -43.08
CA GLU A 38 32.48 -40.87 -43.25
C GLU A 38 32.81 -39.72 -44.19
N LYS A 39 32.21 -39.73 -45.38
CA LYS A 39 32.46 -38.67 -46.36
C LYS A 39 32.11 -37.40 -45.60
N ASP A 40 33.11 -36.58 -45.28
CA ASP A 40 32.89 -35.25 -44.76
C ASP A 40 31.87 -34.62 -45.70
N GLU A 41 30.61 -34.52 -45.27
CA GLU A 41 29.54 -33.93 -46.07
C GLU A 41 29.91 -32.45 -46.18
N GLY A 42 30.77 -32.13 -47.14
CA GLY A 42 31.32 -30.81 -47.31
C GLY A 42 30.18 -29.82 -47.45
N LEU A 43 30.29 -28.68 -46.75
CA LEU A 43 29.30 -27.60 -46.75
C LEU A 43 28.84 -27.19 -48.16
N LEU A 44 29.68 -27.40 -49.17
CA LEU A 44 29.37 -27.12 -50.58
C LEU A 44 28.34 -28.10 -51.18
N GLU A 45 28.34 -29.37 -50.75
CA GLU A 45 27.40 -30.41 -51.20
C GLU A 45 26.00 -30.15 -50.61
N THR A 46 25.93 -29.76 -49.34
CA THR A 46 24.68 -29.34 -48.68
C THR A 46 24.15 -28.03 -49.28
N LEU A 47 25.03 -27.07 -49.63
CA LEU A 47 24.65 -25.85 -50.35
C LEU A 47 24.03 -26.16 -51.72
N ARG A 48 24.59 -27.11 -52.46
CA ARG A 48 24.12 -27.51 -53.79
C ARG A 48 22.74 -28.18 -53.72
N ARG A 49 22.50 -29.02 -52.69
CA ARG A 49 21.17 -29.61 -52.40
C ARG A 49 20.14 -28.53 -52.06
N LEU A 50 20.50 -27.56 -51.20
CA LEU A 50 19.65 -26.42 -50.85
C LEU A 50 19.33 -25.53 -52.06
N TRP A 51 20.30 -25.29 -52.94
CA TRP A 51 20.09 -24.53 -54.18
C TRP A 51 19.08 -25.20 -55.13
N ARG A 52 19.08 -26.53 -55.20
CA ARG A 52 18.11 -27.31 -55.98
C ARG A 52 16.70 -27.25 -55.39
N GLN A 53 16.60 -27.15 -54.06
CA GLN A 53 15.33 -27.05 -53.32
C GLN A 53 14.99 -25.61 -52.91
N ARG A 54 15.62 -24.59 -53.50
CA ARG A 54 15.43 -23.17 -53.15
C ARG A 54 13.97 -22.71 -53.10
N ARG A 55 13.10 -23.31 -53.93
CA ARG A 55 11.66 -23.01 -53.93
C ARG A 55 10.95 -23.50 -52.65
N ILE A 56 11.33 -24.67 -52.12
CA ILE A 56 10.78 -25.21 -50.88
C ILE A 56 11.28 -24.38 -49.69
N VAL A 57 12.57 -24.05 -49.66
CA VAL A 57 13.16 -23.21 -48.60
C VAL A 57 12.51 -21.82 -48.58
N VAL A 58 12.35 -21.19 -49.75
CA VAL A 58 11.66 -19.89 -49.87
C VAL A 58 10.19 -20.01 -49.48
N ALA A 59 9.48 -21.07 -49.90
CA ALA A 59 8.09 -21.28 -49.52
C ALA A 59 7.93 -21.43 -47.99
N CYS A 60 8.77 -22.24 -47.34
CA CYS A 60 8.77 -22.36 -45.87
C CYS A 60 9.10 -21.03 -45.20
N ALA A 61 10.11 -20.30 -45.68
CA ALA A 61 10.47 -18.98 -45.14
C ALA A 61 9.30 -17.99 -45.25
N VAL A 62 8.58 -17.98 -46.38
CA VAL A 62 7.39 -17.15 -46.58
C VAL A 62 6.24 -17.57 -45.67
N VAL A 63 6.00 -18.88 -45.48
CA VAL A 63 4.98 -19.38 -44.56
C VAL A 63 5.29 -18.99 -43.12
N PHE A 64 6.54 -19.15 -42.67
CA PHE A 64 6.94 -18.70 -41.34
C PHE A 64 6.84 -17.18 -41.19
N ALA A 65 7.29 -16.40 -42.18
CA ALA A 65 7.16 -14.95 -42.15
C ALA A 65 5.69 -14.51 -42.11
N ALA A 66 4.81 -15.15 -42.89
CA ALA A 66 3.38 -14.89 -42.88
C ALA A 66 2.74 -15.28 -41.55
N ALA A 67 3.11 -16.43 -40.98
CA ALA A 67 2.64 -16.86 -39.67
C ALA A 67 3.10 -15.92 -38.56
N THR A 68 4.38 -15.53 -38.55
CA THR A 68 4.93 -14.55 -37.60
C THR A 68 4.24 -13.19 -37.74
N THR A 69 3.99 -12.73 -38.97
CA THR A 69 3.28 -11.46 -39.20
C THR A 69 1.83 -11.55 -38.75
N ALA A 70 1.13 -12.65 -39.06
CA ALA A 70 -0.24 -12.87 -38.62
C ALA A 70 -0.35 -12.95 -37.08
N ILE A 71 0.61 -13.61 -36.42
CA ILE A 71 0.70 -13.65 -34.96
C ILE A 71 0.98 -12.25 -34.42
N ALA A 72 1.96 -11.52 -34.97
CA ALA A 72 2.31 -10.16 -34.54
C ALA A 72 1.12 -9.20 -34.64
N LEU A 73 0.33 -9.30 -35.71
CA LEU A 73 -0.89 -8.51 -35.90
C LEU A 73 -2.06 -8.98 -35.00
N SER A 74 -1.99 -10.18 -34.43
CA SER A 74 -3.01 -10.73 -33.51
C SER A 74 -2.71 -10.48 -32.04
N LEU A 75 -1.53 -9.97 -31.68
CA LEU A 75 -1.22 -9.58 -30.30
C LEU A 75 -2.05 -8.33 -29.93
N PRO A 76 -2.86 -8.36 -28.85
CA PRO A 76 -3.62 -7.20 -28.43
C PRO A 76 -2.68 -6.05 -28.03
N SER A 77 -2.93 -4.85 -28.56
CA SER A 77 -2.24 -3.62 -28.14
C SER A 77 -2.52 -3.34 -26.66
N ARG A 78 -1.49 -3.05 -25.87
CA ARG A 78 -1.63 -2.61 -24.48
C ARG A 78 -1.23 -1.15 -24.36
N TYR A 79 -2.09 -0.38 -23.70
CA TYR A 79 -1.88 1.04 -23.41
C TYR A 79 -1.62 1.21 -21.92
N VAL A 80 -0.64 2.04 -21.60
CA VAL A 80 -0.27 2.39 -20.22
C VAL A 80 -0.60 3.86 -20.01
N ALA A 81 -1.36 4.17 -18.97
CA ALA A 81 -1.59 5.54 -18.52
C ALA A 81 -0.93 5.77 -17.16
N GLU A 82 -0.37 6.96 -16.95
CA GLU A 82 0.33 7.33 -15.71
C GLU A 82 -0.34 8.54 -15.06
N ALA A 83 -0.74 8.42 -13.80
CA ALA A 83 -1.17 9.53 -12.95
C ALA A 83 -0.11 9.76 -11.86
N ARG A 84 0.22 11.02 -11.58
CA ARG A 84 1.22 11.41 -10.58
C ARG A 84 0.56 12.16 -9.44
N VAL A 85 0.71 11.64 -8.22
CA VAL A 85 0.14 12.22 -7.01
C VAL A 85 1.27 12.62 -6.06
N LEU A 86 1.27 13.87 -5.61
CA LEU A 86 2.18 14.35 -4.57
C LEU A 86 1.60 14.01 -3.19
N VAL A 87 2.35 13.30 -2.37
CA VAL A 87 1.97 12.86 -1.03
C VAL A 87 2.86 13.55 0.00
N GLY A 88 2.29 14.11 1.07
CA GLY A 88 3.08 14.69 2.17
C GLY A 88 3.23 16.21 2.16
N LEU A 89 2.26 16.97 1.63
CA LEU A 89 2.16 18.40 1.95
C LEU A 89 1.81 18.57 3.44
N GLN A 90 2.81 18.88 4.26
CA GLN A 90 2.64 19.18 5.69
C GLN A 90 1.60 20.30 5.85
N GLY A 91 0.46 19.98 6.47
CA GLY A 91 -0.46 21.00 6.96
C GLY A 91 0.21 21.89 8.02
N PRO A 92 -0.30 23.11 8.29
CA PRO A 92 0.33 24.04 9.22
C PRO A 92 0.58 23.36 10.57
N ARG A 93 1.86 23.28 10.93
CA ARG A 93 2.38 22.59 12.12
C ARG A 93 1.64 23.11 13.34
N THR A 94 0.77 22.30 13.94
CA THR A 94 0.23 22.60 15.26
C THR A 94 1.40 22.57 16.23
N PHE A 95 1.65 23.69 16.91
CA PHE A 95 2.73 23.93 17.87
C PHE A 95 2.93 22.76 18.84
N ASN A 96 3.85 21.86 18.51
CA ASN A 96 4.46 20.92 19.43
C ASN A 96 5.97 21.00 19.19
N ILE A 97 6.65 21.77 20.04
CA ILE A 97 8.08 22.07 19.95
C ILE A 97 8.93 20.79 20.14
N GLU A 98 8.34 19.76 20.75
CA GLU A 98 8.96 18.45 20.97
C GLU A 98 8.99 17.55 19.72
N ALA A 99 8.18 17.84 18.69
CA ALA A 99 8.17 17.08 17.43
C ALA A 99 9.30 17.48 16.46
N ALA A 100 10.01 18.59 16.72
CA ALA A 100 11.03 19.14 15.82
C ALA A 100 12.39 18.42 15.89
N VAL A 101 12.65 17.61 16.92
CA VAL A 101 13.99 17.04 17.18
C VAL A 101 14.15 15.62 16.61
N ASN A 102 13.05 14.94 16.24
CA ASN A 102 13.08 13.57 15.70
C ASN A 102 12.78 13.47 14.18
N ASP A 103 12.69 14.59 13.46
CA ASP A 103 12.29 14.63 12.05
C ASP A 103 13.49 14.53 11.08
N VAL A 104 14.48 13.70 11.41
CA VAL A 104 15.54 13.35 10.46
C VAL A 104 15.19 11.99 9.85
N SER A 105 14.38 12.07 8.78
CA SER A 105 14.36 11.11 7.67
C SER A 105 13.74 9.71 7.92
N PRO A 106 12.42 9.57 7.72
CA PRO A 106 11.86 8.39 7.05
C PRO A 106 10.81 8.75 5.97
N ASP A 107 10.95 9.88 5.28
CA ASP A 107 9.95 10.35 4.31
C ASP A 107 9.78 9.42 3.10
N ALA A 108 10.85 8.78 2.62
CA ALA A 108 10.76 7.80 1.53
C ALA A 108 10.00 6.53 1.95
N GLU A 109 10.20 6.04 3.17
CA GLU A 109 9.48 4.88 3.71
C GLU A 109 7.99 5.20 3.94
N ARG A 110 7.67 6.41 4.40
CA ARG A 110 6.28 6.89 4.50
C ARG A 110 5.60 6.92 3.15
N VAL A 111 6.25 7.49 2.12
CA VAL A 111 5.70 7.55 0.76
C VAL A 111 5.54 6.13 0.18
N GLN A 112 6.48 5.21 0.46
CA GLN A 112 6.35 3.81 0.06
C GLN A 112 5.15 3.12 0.72
N ASN A 113 4.91 3.38 2.01
CA ASN A 113 3.74 2.86 2.73
C ASN A 113 2.42 3.38 2.13
N GLU A 114 2.36 4.65 1.71
CA GLU A 114 1.21 5.23 1.01
C GLU A 114 0.97 4.57 -0.36
N GLY A 115 2.04 4.14 -1.04
CA GLY A 115 1.95 3.32 -2.26
C GLY A 115 1.23 1.98 -2.03
N PHE A 116 1.45 1.32 -0.89
CA PHE A 116 0.71 0.10 -0.55
C PHE A 116 -0.77 0.35 -0.24
N ILE A 117 -1.11 1.52 0.29
CA ILE A 117 -2.51 1.92 0.51
C ILE A 117 -3.23 2.04 -0.83
N LEU A 118 -2.59 2.62 -1.85
CA LEU A 118 -3.12 2.69 -3.23
C LEU A 118 -3.36 1.30 -3.85
N GLN A 119 -2.55 0.30 -3.50
CA GLN A 119 -2.72 -1.09 -3.93
C GLN A 119 -3.70 -1.89 -3.05
N SER A 120 -4.39 -1.25 -2.12
CA SER A 120 -5.35 -1.92 -1.25
C SER A 120 -6.62 -2.34 -2.01
N ARG A 121 -7.17 -3.50 -1.63
CA ARG A 121 -8.42 -4.03 -2.20
C ARG A 121 -9.61 -3.10 -2.01
N ILE A 122 -9.63 -2.30 -0.94
CA ILE A 122 -10.73 -1.37 -0.64
C ILE A 122 -10.79 -0.26 -1.69
N LEU A 123 -9.65 0.36 -2.02
CA LEU A 123 -9.61 1.39 -3.05
C LEU A 123 -9.84 0.78 -4.44
N ALA A 124 -9.28 -0.40 -4.72
CA ALA A 124 -9.54 -1.13 -5.97
C ALA A 124 -11.03 -1.40 -6.19
N LYS A 125 -11.76 -1.82 -5.14
CA LYS A 125 -13.22 -1.99 -5.18
C LYS A 125 -13.93 -0.68 -5.51
N GLN A 126 -13.59 0.42 -4.84
CA GLN A 126 -14.21 1.72 -5.12
C GLN A 126 -13.97 2.19 -6.57
N VAL A 127 -12.80 1.89 -7.15
CA VAL A 127 -12.51 2.16 -8.57
C VAL A 127 -13.38 1.29 -9.48
N ILE A 128 -13.51 -0.01 -9.17
CA ILE A 128 -14.37 -0.94 -9.92
C ILE A 128 -15.82 -0.48 -9.91
N ASP A 129 -16.32 -0.07 -8.75
CA ASP A 129 -17.69 0.42 -8.57
C ASP A 129 -17.93 1.72 -9.35
N LYS A 130 -16.99 2.69 -9.27
CA LYS A 130 -17.08 3.97 -9.99
C LYS A 130 -17.03 3.82 -11.51
N LEU A 131 -16.15 2.96 -12.00
CA LEU A 131 -15.93 2.76 -13.44
C LEU A 131 -16.74 1.60 -14.03
N LYS A 132 -17.51 0.89 -13.19
CA LYS A 132 -18.28 -0.31 -13.56
C LYS A 132 -17.43 -1.34 -14.31
N LEU A 133 -16.21 -1.58 -13.83
CA LEU A 133 -15.25 -2.47 -14.51
C LEU A 133 -15.72 -3.93 -14.55
N GLN A 134 -16.67 -4.31 -13.70
CA GLN A 134 -17.34 -5.61 -13.71
C GLN A 134 -18.07 -5.93 -15.03
N ASP A 135 -18.51 -4.90 -15.76
CA ASP A 135 -19.20 -5.04 -17.05
C ASP A 135 -18.20 -5.11 -18.21
N ASN A 136 -16.93 -4.80 -17.97
CA ASN A 136 -15.90 -4.79 -19.00
C ASN A 136 -15.31 -6.20 -19.20
N PRO A 137 -15.37 -6.79 -20.41
CA PRO A 137 -14.82 -8.12 -20.68
C PRO A 137 -13.30 -8.21 -20.45
N GLU A 138 -12.61 -7.07 -20.40
CA GLU A 138 -11.19 -7.02 -20.08
C GLU A 138 -10.89 -7.37 -18.62
N PHE A 139 -11.77 -6.98 -17.68
CA PHE A 139 -11.59 -7.19 -16.24
C PHE A 139 -12.45 -8.34 -15.72
N ASN A 140 -13.56 -8.65 -16.40
CA ASN A 140 -14.42 -9.79 -16.14
C ASN A 140 -14.56 -10.66 -17.41
N PRO A 141 -13.52 -11.43 -17.79
CA PRO A 141 -13.59 -12.26 -18.98
C PRO A 141 -14.70 -13.31 -18.82
N PRO A 142 -15.59 -13.46 -19.83
CA PRO A 142 -16.60 -14.50 -19.78
C PRO A 142 -15.92 -15.86 -19.63
N PRO A 143 -16.58 -16.83 -18.97
CA PRO A 143 -16.03 -18.16 -18.77
C PRO A 143 -15.51 -18.71 -20.12
N LYS A 144 -14.22 -19.08 -20.15
CA LYS A 144 -13.53 -19.55 -21.37
C LYS A 144 -14.33 -20.70 -21.97
N GLN A 145 -15.06 -20.42 -23.04
CA GLN A 145 -15.68 -21.47 -23.83
C GLN A 145 -14.55 -22.29 -24.47
N PRO A 146 -14.65 -23.64 -24.49
CA PRO A 146 -13.63 -24.47 -25.11
C PRO A 146 -13.39 -23.99 -26.55
N ALA A 147 -12.13 -23.72 -26.88
CA ALA A 147 -11.76 -23.10 -28.14
C ALA A 147 -12.30 -23.93 -29.32
N ALA A 148 -12.80 -23.29 -30.39
CA ALA A 148 -13.50 -23.99 -31.48
C ALA A 148 -12.70 -25.17 -32.10
N TRP A 149 -11.36 -25.12 -32.05
CA TRP A 149 -10.48 -26.20 -32.48
C TRP A 149 -10.53 -27.45 -31.58
N THR A 150 -10.78 -27.31 -30.27
CA THR A 150 -10.96 -28.46 -29.35
C THR A 150 -12.24 -29.23 -29.66
N ARG A 151 -13.19 -28.61 -30.37
CA ARG A 151 -14.41 -29.26 -30.86
C ARG A 151 -14.17 -30.12 -32.10
N TRP A 152 -13.10 -29.86 -32.87
CA TRP A 152 -12.71 -30.73 -34.00
C TRP A 152 -11.78 -31.85 -33.53
N LEU A 153 -10.89 -31.58 -32.57
CA LEU A 153 -9.98 -32.58 -31.98
C LEU A 153 -10.60 -33.36 -30.83
N ASP A 154 -11.93 -33.37 -30.72
CA ASP A 154 -12.62 -34.06 -29.64
C ASP A 154 -12.33 -35.57 -29.73
N PRO A 155 -11.52 -36.14 -28.82
CA PRO A 155 -11.11 -37.54 -28.89
C PRO A 155 -12.33 -38.48 -28.80
N ALA A 156 -13.44 -37.98 -28.23
CA ALA A 156 -14.77 -38.61 -28.19
C ALA A 156 -15.29 -39.06 -29.56
N ARG A 157 -14.80 -38.46 -30.66
CA ARG A 157 -15.25 -38.81 -32.01
C ARG A 157 -14.43 -39.94 -32.65
N TYR A 158 -13.27 -40.29 -32.10
CA TYR A 158 -12.32 -41.25 -32.68
C TYR A 158 -11.90 -42.39 -31.75
N LEU A 159 -12.15 -42.29 -30.43
CA LEU A 159 -11.86 -43.37 -29.48
C LEU A 159 -13.11 -44.24 -29.24
N PRO A 160 -12.96 -45.58 -29.15
CA PRO A 160 -14.03 -46.49 -28.73
C PRO A 160 -14.56 -46.13 -27.33
N SER A 161 -15.88 -46.24 -27.12
CA SER A 161 -16.58 -45.91 -25.86
C SER A 161 -15.96 -46.56 -24.61
N ASP A 162 -15.38 -47.75 -24.79
CA ASP A 162 -14.84 -48.59 -23.72
C ASP A 162 -13.60 -47.97 -23.05
N TRP A 163 -12.86 -47.13 -23.77
CA TRP A 163 -11.69 -46.43 -23.23
C TRP A 163 -12.07 -45.19 -22.42
N MET A 164 -13.21 -44.56 -22.72
CA MET A 164 -13.69 -43.38 -22.00
C MET A 164 -14.26 -43.73 -20.64
N GLU A 165 -14.94 -44.87 -20.52
CA GLU A 165 -15.42 -45.37 -19.22
C GLU A 165 -14.26 -45.63 -18.24
N TRP A 166 -13.15 -46.21 -18.72
CA TRP A 166 -11.97 -46.45 -17.89
C TRP A 166 -11.31 -45.15 -17.40
N LEU A 167 -11.25 -44.12 -18.24
CA LEU A 167 -10.66 -42.82 -17.91
C LEU A 167 -11.55 -41.99 -16.98
N ASP A 168 -12.88 -42.07 -17.14
CA ASP A 168 -13.83 -41.40 -16.25
C ASP A 168 -13.95 -42.12 -14.90
N ALA A 169 -13.78 -43.46 -14.87
CA ALA A 169 -13.69 -44.24 -13.64
C ALA A 169 -12.45 -43.91 -12.79
N GLN A 170 -11.37 -43.40 -13.41
CA GLN A 170 -10.17 -42.94 -12.71
C GLN A 170 -10.20 -41.47 -12.29
N ARG A 171 -11.19 -40.69 -12.74
CA ARG A 171 -11.37 -39.33 -12.22
C ARG A 171 -11.93 -39.45 -10.80
N PRO A 172 -11.24 -38.93 -9.77
CA PRO A 172 -11.89 -38.74 -8.48
C PRO A 172 -13.11 -37.86 -8.74
N LYS A 173 -14.31 -38.41 -8.56
CA LYS A 173 -15.58 -37.70 -8.70
C LYS A 173 -15.57 -36.60 -7.64
N ALA A 174 -15.07 -35.42 -8.03
CA ALA A 174 -15.11 -34.25 -7.19
C ALA A 174 -16.57 -34.09 -6.77
N PRO A 175 -16.86 -33.95 -5.46
CA PRO A 175 -18.22 -33.69 -5.03
C PRO A 175 -18.74 -32.52 -5.88
N PRO A 176 -19.92 -32.66 -6.51
CA PRO A 176 -20.48 -31.57 -7.30
C PRO A 176 -20.41 -30.33 -6.42
N PRO A 177 -19.85 -29.21 -6.92
CA PRO A 177 -19.77 -28.00 -6.12
C PRO A 177 -21.16 -27.75 -5.52
N PRO A 178 -21.25 -27.44 -4.21
CA PRO A 178 -22.53 -27.10 -3.60
C PRO A 178 -23.22 -26.09 -4.52
N ALA A 179 -24.53 -26.28 -4.71
CA ALA A 179 -25.32 -25.46 -5.63
C ALA A 179 -24.88 -23.99 -5.48
N PRO A 180 -24.51 -23.32 -6.59
CA PRO A 180 -23.87 -22.02 -6.51
C PRO A 180 -24.80 -21.07 -5.76
N ASP A 181 -24.45 -20.78 -4.50
CA ASP A 181 -25.13 -19.73 -3.77
C ASP A 181 -24.95 -18.45 -4.60
N PRO A 182 -26.04 -17.77 -5.00
CA PRO A 182 -25.94 -16.58 -5.84
C PRO A 182 -25.09 -15.49 -5.15
N ALA A 183 -25.09 -15.45 -3.81
CA ALA A 183 -24.25 -14.56 -3.02
C ALA A 183 -22.75 -14.94 -3.05
N ALA A 184 -22.42 -16.24 -2.97
CA ALA A 184 -21.04 -16.70 -3.00
C ALA A 184 -20.40 -16.52 -4.37
N THR A 185 -21.16 -16.75 -5.45
CA THR A 185 -20.71 -16.55 -6.83
C THR A 185 -20.53 -15.07 -7.19
N ALA A 186 -21.39 -14.18 -6.69
CA ALA A 186 -21.20 -12.74 -6.83
C ALA A 186 -19.90 -12.27 -6.16
N THR A 187 -19.66 -12.70 -4.92
CA THR A 187 -18.43 -12.36 -4.17
C THR A 187 -17.17 -12.91 -4.84
N ALA A 188 -17.22 -14.15 -5.36
CA ALA A 188 -16.11 -14.74 -6.09
C ALA A 188 -15.80 -14.00 -7.41
N THR A 189 -16.84 -13.48 -8.07
CA THR A 189 -16.68 -12.69 -9.29
C THR A 189 -16.08 -11.32 -8.96
N GLU A 190 -16.58 -10.64 -7.93
CA GLU A 190 -16.04 -9.37 -7.45
C GLU A 190 -14.55 -9.49 -7.08
N ASN A 191 -14.19 -10.51 -6.30
CA ASN A 191 -12.80 -10.76 -5.91
C ASN A 191 -11.88 -10.99 -7.13
N ARG A 192 -12.37 -11.71 -8.15
CA ARG A 192 -11.62 -11.92 -9.40
C ARG A 192 -11.40 -10.61 -10.15
N VAL A 193 -12.39 -9.73 -10.21
CA VAL A 193 -12.28 -8.42 -10.87
C VAL A 193 -11.28 -7.54 -10.10
N ILE A 194 -11.34 -7.55 -8.76
CA ILE A 194 -10.35 -6.87 -7.89
C ILE A 194 -8.94 -7.38 -8.17
N ASP A 195 -8.73 -8.70 -8.19
CA ASP A 195 -7.42 -9.30 -8.46
C ASP A 195 -6.91 -8.92 -9.85
N THR A 196 -7.80 -8.92 -10.85
CA THR A 196 -7.47 -8.54 -12.23
C THR A 196 -7.07 -7.07 -12.30
N LEU A 197 -7.80 -6.16 -11.64
CA LEU A 197 -7.44 -4.75 -11.57
C LEU A 197 -6.09 -4.54 -10.88
N LEU A 198 -5.87 -5.16 -9.70
CA LEU A 198 -4.62 -5.04 -8.96
C LEU A 198 -3.42 -5.56 -9.77
N SER A 199 -3.60 -6.61 -10.58
CA SER A 199 -2.55 -7.11 -11.46
C SER A 199 -2.19 -6.18 -12.63
N ARG A 200 -3.02 -5.18 -12.91
CA ARG A 200 -2.89 -4.22 -14.02
C ARG A 200 -2.55 -2.81 -13.57
N VAL A 201 -2.44 -2.60 -12.27
CA VAL A 201 -2.06 -1.32 -11.68
C VAL A 201 -0.72 -1.50 -11.00
N ASP A 202 0.26 -0.71 -11.43
CA ASP A 202 1.55 -0.59 -10.76
C ASP A 202 1.62 0.75 -10.04
N VAL A 203 2.07 0.73 -8.79
CA VAL A 203 2.25 1.95 -7.99
C VAL A 203 3.68 1.97 -7.51
N SER A 204 4.43 2.98 -7.93
CA SER A 204 5.84 3.13 -7.61
C SER A 204 6.16 4.56 -7.15
N THR A 205 7.14 4.68 -6.25
CA THR A 205 7.68 5.98 -5.84
C THR A 205 8.70 6.45 -6.88
N LEU A 206 8.68 7.75 -7.22
CA LEU A 206 9.67 8.30 -8.15
C LEU A 206 10.98 8.64 -7.41
N GLY A 207 11.76 7.61 -7.08
CA GLY A 207 13.05 7.74 -6.39
C GLY A 207 12.91 8.24 -4.95
N ARG A 208 13.60 9.36 -4.63
CA ARG A 208 13.50 10.04 -3.31
C ARG A 208 12.41 11.11 -3.26
N SER A 209 11.59 11.20 -4.31
CA SER A 209 10.52 12.19 -4.40
C SER A 209 9.28 11.75 -3.64
N HIS A 210 8.51 12.74 -3.18
CA HIS A 210 7.20 12.59 -2.56
C HIS A 210 6.08 12.30 -3.58
N VAL A 211 6.45 11.88 -4.80
CA VAL A 211 5.51 11.67 -5.90
C VAL A 211 5.31 10.18 -6.11
N LEU A 212 4.06 9.74 -6.00
CA LEU A 212 3.60 8.41 -6.37
C LEU A 212 3.20 8.42 -7.84
N SER A 213 3.78 7.50 -8.61
CA SER A 213 3.41 7.20 -9.98
C SER A 213 2.46 6.01 -9.98
N ILE A 214 1.24 6.24 -10.46
CA ILE A 214 0.20 5.22 -10.62
C ILE A 214 0.10 4.90 -12.12
N LYS A 215 0.54 3.71 -12.51
CA LYS A 215 0.45 3.22 -13.88
C LYS A 215 -0.67 2.21 -14.01
N ALA A 216 -1.54 2.39 -14.99
CA ALA A 216 -2.63 1.46 -15.29
C ALA A 216 -2.53 0.94 -16.72
N ASP A 217 -2.61 -0.38 -16.85
CA ASP A 217 -2.55 -1.09 -18.13
C ASP A 217 -3.95 -1.50 -18.59
N SER A 218 -4.30 -1.16 -19.83
CA SER A 218 -5.54 -1.62 -20.47
C SER A 218 -5.38 -1.75 -21.99
N GLY A 219 -6.18 -2.61 -22.60
CA GLY A 219 -6.35 -2.70 -24.05
C GLY A 219 -6.99 -1.46 -24.69
N ASN A 220 -7.59 -0.57 -23.90
CA ASN A 220 -8.17 0.70 -24.36
C ASN A 220 -7.49 1.90 -23.68
N PRO A 221 -6.96 2.88 -24.43
CA PRO A 221 -6.30 4.05 -23.86
C PRO A 221 -7.21 4.89 -22.95
N SER A 222 -8.52 5.00 -23.26
CA SER A 222 -9.44 5.76 -22.42
C SER A 222 -9.66 5.09 -21.07
N THR A 223 -9.74 3.75 -21.05
CA THR A 223 -9.93 2.96 -19.84
C THR A 223 -8.68 2.99 -18.96
N ALA A 224 -7.48 2.85 -19.54
CA ALA A 224 -6.21 3.02 -18.82
C ALA A 224 -6.15 4.38 -18.10
N ALA A 225 -6.42 5.47 -18.84
CA ALA A 225 -6.42 6.81 -18.27
C ALA A 225 -7.47 6.99 -17.17
N SER A 226 -8.67 6.45 -17.38
CA SER A 226 -9.75 6.54 -16.40
C SER A 226 -9.40 5.78 -15.12
N VAL A 227 -8.82 4.58 -15.21
CA VAL A 227 -8.40 3.79 -14.05
C VAL A 227 -7.32 4.52 -13.24
N ALA A 228 -6.27 5.03 -13.89
CA ALA A 228 -5.21 5.77 -13.20
C ALA A 228 -5.74 7.03 -12.49
N ASN A 229 -6.58 7.81 -13.17
CA ASN A 229 -7.17 9.03 -12.63
C ASN A 229 -8.13 8.75 -11.47
N VAL A 230 -9.07 7.81 -11.65
CA VAL A 230 -10.06 7.48 -10.62
C VAL A 230 -9.39 6.86 -9.40
N LEU A 231 -8.33 6.07 -9.57
CA LEU A 231 -7.58 5.54 -8.43
C LEU A 231 -6.88 6.67 -7.63
N ALA A 232 -6.29 7.65 -8.32
CA ALA A 232 -5.75 8.84 -7.67
C ALA A 232 -6.83 9.62 -6.90
N ASP A 233 -7.98 9.86 -7.52
CA ASP A 233 -9.10 10.58 -6.90
C ASP A 233 -9.66 9.85 -5.68
N VAL A 234 -9.83 8.54 -5.78
CA VAL A 234 -10.31 7.67 -4.70
C VAL A 234 -9.34 7.71 -3.51
N TYR A 235 -8.03 7.70 -3.76
CA TYR A 235 -7.03 7.83 -2.72
C TYR A 235 -7.05 9.20 -2.03
N LEU A 236 -7.10 10.29 -2.81
CA LEU A 236 -7.16 11.65 -2.25
C LEU A 236 -8.42 11.84 -1.40
N GLU A 237 -9.54 11.29 -1.85
CA GLU A 237 -10.80 11.32 -1.10
C GLU A 237 -10.72 10.49 0.19
N ALA A 238 -10.13 9.30 0.14
CA ALA A 238 -9.89 8.49 1.33
C ALA A 238 -8.98 9.21 2.34
N GLN A 239 -7.91 9.86 1.87
CA GLN A 239 -7.00 10.65 2.71
C GLN A 239 -7.73 11.84 3.37
N ARG A 240 -8.62 12.51 2.62
CA ARG A 240 -9.47 13.60 3.13
C ARG A 240 -10.40 13.10 4.24
N GLN A 241 -11.03 11.94 4.04
CA GLN A 241 -11.92 11.35 5.04
C GLN A 241 -11.19 10.96 6.32
N GLU A 242 -10.01 10.34 6.22
CA GLU A 242 -9.20 10.00 7.41
C GLU A 242 -8.75 11.28 8.14
N LYS A 243 -8.40 12.34 7.42
CA LYS A 243 -8.06 13.64 8.02
C LYS A 243 -9.24 14.21 8.81
N ILE A 244 -10.44 14.19 8.24
CA ILE A 244 -11.66 14.67 8.91
C ILE A 244 -11.96 13.80 10.15
N ALA A 245 -11.87 12.48 10.03
CA ALA A 245 -12.05 11.56 11.15
C ALA A 245 -11.05 11.83 12.29
N SER A 246 -9.79 12.14 11.95
CA SER A 246 -8.76 12.51 12.93
C SER A 246 -9.07 13.83 13.63
N MET A 247 -9.58 14.84 12.91
CA MET A 247 -9.97 16.13 13.49
C MET A 247 -11.12 15.98 14.48
N GLY A 248 -12.12 15.15 14.16
CA GLY A 248 -13.22 14.85 15.09
C GLY A 248 -12.75 14.16 16.38
N ARG A 249 -11.73 13.30 16.31
CA ARG A 249 -11.10 12.72 17.52
C ARG A 249 -10.40 13.79 18.38
N VAL A 250 -9.70 14.72 17.75
CA VAL A 250 -9.04 15.84 18.45
C VAL A 250 -10.08 16.76 19.10
N GLU A 251 -11.13 17.12 18.38
CA GLU A 251 -12.24 17.92 18.91
C GLU A 251 -12.85 17.25 20.15
N LYS A 252 -13.17 15.96 20.08
CA LYS A 252 -13.69 15.19 21.20
C LYS A 252 -12.75 15.20 22.41
N PHE A 253 -11.44 15.05 22.18
CA PHE A 253 -10.43 15.13 23.23
C PHE A 253 -10.38 16.52 23.88
N LEU A 254 -10.36 17.59 23.08
CA LEU A 254 -10.32 18.97 23.55
C LEU A 254 -11.59 19.33 24.34
N MET A 255 -12.78 18.92 23.86
CA MET A 255 -14.03 19.10 24.60
C MET A 255 -14.03 18.36 25.95
N GLY A 256 -13.47 17.15 25.99
CA GLY A 256 -13.25 16.41 27.24
C GLY A 256 -12.35 17.18 28.20
N ARG A 257 -11.22 17.71 27.71
CA ARG A 257 -10.28 18.50 28.53
C ARG A 257 -10.89 19.80 29.05
N VAL A 258 -11.69 20.50 28.23
CA VAL A 258 -12.42 21.70 28.66
C VAL A 258 -13.41 21.37 29.79
N THR A 259 -14.08 20.22 29.72
CA THR A 259 -15.02 19.78 30.75
C THR A 259 -14.28 19.46 32.05
N GLU A 260 -13.18 18.71 31.98
CA GLU A 260 -12.33 18.40 33.12
C GLU A 260 -11.75 19.66 33.80
N LEU A 261 -11.25 20.61 33.00
CA LEU A 261 -10.72 21.88 33.52
C LEU A 261 -11.81 22.72 34.20
N ARG A 262 -13.03 22.75 33.66
CA ARG A 262 -14.18 23.42 34.31
C ARG A 262 -14.50 22.79 35.66
N ASP A 263 -14.49 21.46 35.74
CA ASP A 263 -14.72 20.75 37.01
C ASP A 263 -13.59 20.98 38.01
N GLN A 264 -12.33 21.02 37.54
CA GLN A 264 -11.18 21.32 38.38
C GLN A 264 -11.23 22.73 38.96
N VAL A 265 -11.61 23.73 38.15
CA VAL A 265 -11.81 25.12 38.61
C VAL A 265 -12.92 25.16 39.66
N ARG A 266 -14.08 24.55 39.38
CA ARG A 266 -15.20 24.50 40.35
C ARG A 266 -14.79 23.87 41.68
N ARG A 267 -14.02 22.78 41.66
CA ARG A 267 -13.49 22.13 42.87
C ARG A 267 -12.49 23.01 43.60
N SER A 268 -11.62 23.72 42.88
CA SER A 268 -10.66 24.66 43.46
C SER A 268 -11.38 25.81 44.16
N ASP A 269 -12.41 26.39 43.53
CA ASP A 269 -13.20 27.46 44.12
C ASP A 269 -13.93 26.98 45.38
N GLN A 270 -14.54 25.79 45.32
CA GLN A 270 -15.19 25.20 46.48
C GLN A 270 -14.21 24.92 47.63
N ALA A 271 -13.01 24.42 47.34
CA ALA A 271 -11.97 24.20 48.35
C ALA A 271 -11.50 25.51 48.99
N VAL A 272 -11.42 26.61 48.22
CA VAL A 272 -11.10 27.94 48.76
C VAL A 272 -12.20 28.44 49.68
N GLU A 273 -13.47 28.26 49.31
CA GLU A 273 -14.60 28.63 50.17
C GLU A 273 -14.66 27.76 51.44
N ASP A 274 -14.39 26.46 51.34
CA ASP A 274 -14.32 25.54 52.48
C ASP A 274 -13.19 25.93 53.43
N TYR A 275 -12.01 26.24 52.90
CA TYR A 275 -10.88 26.74 53.67
C TYR A 275 -11.21 28.07 54.37
N ARG A 276 -11.91 28.98 53.69
CA ARG A 276 -12.40 30.24 54.29
C ARG A 276 -13.39 29.99 55.42
N ARG A 277 -14.27 28.99 55.27
CA ARG A 277 -15.23 28.57 56.31
C ARG A 277 -14.53 28.01 57.53
N GLU A 278 -13.63 27.06 57.33
CA GLU A 278 -12.92 26.36 58.40
C GLU A 278 -12.03 27.31 59.21
N HIS A 279 -11.29 28.18 58.53
CA HIS A 279 -10.40 29.14 59.18
C HIS A 279 -11.08 30.45 59.59
N GLN A 280 -12.42 30.54 59.48
CA GLN A 280 -13.20 31.72 59.83
C GLN A 280 -12.69 33.01 59.15
N LEU A 281 -12.10 32.87 57.95
CA LEU A 281 -11.54 33.98 57.16
C LEU A 281 -12.63 34.78 56.44
N PHE A 282 -13.90 34.44 56.64
CA PHE A 282 -14.96 35.40 56.36
C PHE A 282 -14.66 36.64 57.17
N LYS A 283 -14.32 37.72 56.47
CA LYS A 283 -14.26 39.06 57.03
C LYS A 283 -15.38 39.19 58.04
N SER A 284 -14.98 39.25 59.31
CA SER A 284 -15.86 39.59 60.40
C SER A 284 -16.30 41.04 60.19
N GLY A 285 -17.32 41.22 59.36
CA GLY A 285 -18.10 42.45 59.27
C GLY A 285 -18.90 42.70 60.56
N SER A 286 -18.87 41.78 61.53
CA SER A 286 -19.54 41.92 62.83
C SER A 286 -18.59 42.31 63.98
N SER A 287 -17.33 41.86 63.98
CA SER A 287 -16.36 42.24 65.03
C SER A 287 -15.92 43.70 64.92
N GLY A 288 -15.87 44.26 63.70
CA GLY A 288 -15.58 45.69 63.50
C GLY A 288 -16.77 46.59 63.89
N SER A 289 -17.99 46.16 63.56
CA SER A 289 -19.22 46.95 63.77
C SER A 289 -19.50 47.25 65.24
N VAL A 290 -19.43 46.25 66.13
CA VAL A 290 -19.74 46.43 67.56
C VAL A 290 -18.71 47.34 68.25
N THR A 291 -17.43 47.18 67.93
CA THR A 291 -16.37 48.04 68.46
C THR A 291 -16.47 49.47 67.94
N THR A 292 -16.82 49.68 66.66
CA THR A 292 -17.08 51.03 66.13
C THR A 292 -18.33 51.67 66.72
N GLN A 293 -19.38 50.88 66.98
CA GLN A 293 -20.61 51.34 67.63
C GLN A 293 -20.33 51.79 69.08
N GLN A 294 -19.55 51.00 69.82
CA GLN A 294 -19.13 51.32 71.19
C GLN A 294 -18.27 52.59 71.23
N LEU A 295 -17.38 52.79 70.24
CA LEU A 295 -16.53 53.99 70.17
C LEU A 295 -17.35 55.26 69.89
N SER A 296 -18.36 55.17 69.03
CA SER A 296 -19.27 56.29 68.74
C SER A 296 -20.15 56.64 69.94
N GLU A 297 -20.66 55.63 70.64
CA GLU A 297 -21.43 55.80 71.87
C GLU A 297 -20.58 56.45 72.98
N LEU A 298 -19.34 55.96 73.16
CA LEU A 298 -18.36 56.55 74.09
C LEU A 298 -18.05 58.02 73.75
N ASN A 299 -17.89 58.34 72.47
CA ASN A 299 -17.61 59.72 72.05
C ASN A 299 -18.81 60.64 72.29
N THR A 300 -20.04 60.12 72.10
CA THR A 300 -21.28 60.86 72.38
C THR A 300 -21.45 61.12 73.87
N GLN A 301 -21.17 60.12 74.71
CA GLN A 301 -21.20 60.25 76.18
C GLN A 301 -20.10 61.21 76.68
N LEU A 302 -18.92 61.18 76.08
CA LEU A 302 -17.82 62.09 76.40
C LEU A 302 -18.22 63.55 76.13
N ILE A 303 -18.79 63.83 74.95
CA ILE A 303 -19.25 65.18 74.58
C ILE A 303 -20.36 65.64 75.52
N ALA A 304 -21.32 64.78 75.85
CA ALA A 304 -22.39 65.09 76.80
C ALA A 304 -21.85 65.42 78.20
N ALA A 305 -20.91 64.62 78.71
CA ALA A 305 -20.28 64.86 80.01
C ALA A 305 -19.47 66.17 80.02
N GLN A 306 -18.76 66.47 78.94
CA GLN A 306 -17.97 67.70 78.81
C GLN A 306 -18.87 68.94 78.73
N THR A 307 -20.01 68.83 78.04
CA THR A 307 -21.01 69.90 77.98
C THR A 307 -21.63 70.16 79.36
N ALA A 308 -22.02 69.11 80.09
CA ALA A 308 -22.55 69.22 81.44
C ALA A 308 -21.53 69.83 82.42
N LYS A 309 -20.26 69.48 82.28
CA LYS A 309 -19.17 70.09 83.06
C LYS A 309 -19.04 71.58 82.78
N VAL A 310 -18.99 71.99 81.51
CA VAL A 310 -18.89 73.40 81.13
C VAL A 310 -20.09 74.20 81.65
N GLU A 311 -21.30 73.64 81.58
CA GLU A 311 -22.51 74.29 82.11
C GLU A 311 -22.46 74.44 83.64
N ALA A 312 -22.00 73.42 84.36
CA ALA A 312 -21.83 73.48 85.82
C ALA A 312 -20.76 74.51 86.22
N GLU A 313 -19.65 74.60 85.48
CA GLU A 313 -18.61 75.61 85.70
C GLU A 313 -19.12 77.03 85.41
N ALA A 314 -19.93 77.22 84.37
CA ALA A 314 -20.55 78.51 84.07
C ALA A 314 -21.49 78.97 85.20
N LYS A 315 -22.36 78.08 85.70
CA LYS A 315 -23.26 78.35 86.83
C LYS A 315 -22.47 78.71 88.10
N LEU A 316 -21.36 78.03 88.35
CA LEU A 316 -20.51 78.31 89.51
C LEU A 316 -19.80 79.66 89.39
N ARG A 317 -19.34 80.03 88.19
CA ARG A 317 -18.77 81.36 87.93
C ARG A 317 -19.81 82.48 88.08
N GLU A 318 -21.00 82.29 87.55
CA GLU A 318 -22.11 83.24 87.69
C GLU A 318 -22.48 83.43 89.18
N ALA A 319 -22.59 82.34 89.93
CA ALA A 319 -22.82 82.41 91.37
C ALA A 319 -21.69 83.17 92.08
N GLN A 320 -20.42 82.92 91.74
CA GLN A 320 -19.27 83.62 92.32
C GLN A 320 -19.22 85.11 91.94
N GLU A 321 -19.62 85.49 90.73
CA GLU A 321 -19.71 86.89 90.30
C GLU A 321 -20.84 87.63 91.03
N LEU A 322 -21.98 86.99 91.26
CA LEU A 322 -23.06 87.55 92.08
C LEU A 322 -22.62 87.77 93.53
N THR A 323 -21.86 86.83 94.12
CA THR A 323 -21.31 87.02 95.49
C THR A 323 -20.27 88.13 95.53
N ARG A 324 -19.48 88.33 94.47
CA ARG A 324 -18.44 89.38 94.40
C ARG A 324 -19.02 90.76 94.08
N GLY A 325 -20.09 90.84 93.29
CA GLY A 325 -20.81 92.07 92.98
C GLY A 325 -21.69 92.58 94.13
N GLY A 326 -22.14 91.69 95.03
CA GLY A 326 -22.92 92.05 96.22
C GLY A 326 -22.13 92.74 97.34
N LEU A 327 -20.79 92.69 97.32
CA LEU A 327 -19.92 93.28 98.36
C LEU A 327 -19.42 94.71 98.06
N GLY A 328 -19.91 95.34 96.99
CA GLY A 328 -19.41 96.65 96.51
C GLY A 328 -20.43 97.79 96.47
N LYS A 329 -21.61 97.65 97.10
CA LYS A 329 -22.70 98.63 96.98
C LYS A 329 -23.28 99.05 98.34
N ASP A 330 -22.41 99.47 99.25
CA ASP A 330 -22.75 100.34 100.38
C ASP A 330 -21.68 101.44 100.48
N SER A 331 -21.89 102.55 99.76
CA SER A 331 -21.39 103.90 100.08
C SER A 331 -22.25 104.95 99.41
#